data_AF-A0A537SC18-F1
#
_entry.id   AF-A0A537SC18-F1
#
_cell.length_a   1.000
_cell.length_b   1.000
_cell.length_c   1.000
_cell.angle_alpha   90.00
_cell.angle_beta   90.00
_cell.angle_gamma   90.00
#
_symmetry.space_group_name_H-M   'P 1'
#
loop_
_entity.id
_entity.type
_entity.pdbx_description
1 polymer ?
#
loop_
_entity_poly.entity_id
_entity_poly.type
_entity_poly.pdbx_seq_one_letter_code
_entity_poly.pdbx_strand_id
1 'polypeptide(L)'
;MQSSSETMSPPRMKLFRRAFLRLAVGAAALAAVSHMARAQSYPARPIRLVVPFPPGGAYDLVGRPLADKLKPLLGTVVIENIGGGGASLGAAAVVRAAADGYTVLLGGTQTHLNEALLKSRPLYDPVKDLDPIASVAANCLVIAVHPSMPVGTLKELIAYAQANPGKLSYAHAGVGSIQHLTGELFKSLAQTPDIVQVPYRGTGPAIADLVSGQVPMGIVGVTGPLLEFHRSGKTRILAITNPTRLGVAPELATAAESGLPGLTVTGTIGLLAPAGTPSGIIERIAQATRAAVAEPSYQQLLTDAGIEPTPESSPEKFRRSLAADVALWTPIVKALGLKID
;
A
#
# COMPACT_ATOMS: atom_id res chain seq x y z
N MET A 1 -84.24 2.76 58.61
CA MET A 1 -82.90 3.25 58.19
C MET A 1 -81.94 2.08 58.31
N GLN A 2 -80.95 1.95 57.40
CA GLN A 2 -80.19 0.73 56.99
C GLN A 2 -80.95 -0.05 55.90
N SER A 3 -80.65 -0.01 54.59
CA SER A 3 -79.40 0.09 53.79
C SER A 3 -78.46 -1.11 53.96
N SER A 4 -78.41 -1.96 52.92
CA SER A 4 -77.30 -2.80 52.41
C SER A 4 -77.93 -3.89 51.51
N SER A 5 -77.47 -4.29 50.33
CA SER A 5 -76.41 -3.87 49.42
C SER A 5 -76.61 -4.78 48.18
N GLU A 6 -77.10 -4.25 47.06
CA GLU A 6 -77.23 -5.03 45.81
C GLU A 6 -75.85 -5.17 45.14
N THR A 7 -75.39 -6.43 45.00
CA THR A 7 -74.19 -6.78 44.26
C THR A 7 -74.45 -6.70 42.76
N MET A 8 -73.89 -5.68 42.12
CA MET A 8 -73.98 -5.46 40.66
C MET A 8 -72.93 -6.32 39.94
N SER A 9 -73.39 -7.32 39.17
CA SER A 9 -72.50 -8.14 38.31
C SER A 9 -72.01 -7.34 37.10
N PRO A 10 -70.74 -7.51 36.67
CA PRO A 10 -70.19 -6.76 35.55
C PRO A 10 -70.72 -7.27 34.20
N PRO A 11 -70.82 -6.40 33.17
CA PRO A 11 -71.30 -6.79 31.86
C PRO A 11 -70.28 -7.70 31.17
N ARG A 12 -70.73 -8.88 30.71
CA ARG A 12 -69.93 -9.76 29.85
C ARG A 12 -69.75 -9.09 28.48
N MET A 13 -68.58 -8.50 28.24
CA MET A 13 -68.15 -8.07 26.91
C MET A 13 -68.08 -9.28 25.97
N LYS A 14 -69.02 -9.37 25.04
CA LYS A 14 -68.94 -10.30 23.90
C LYS A 14 -67.96 -9.72 22.87
N LEU A 15 -66.66 -9.88 23.12
CA LEU A 15 -65.65 -9.66 22.08
C LEU A 15 -65.91 -10.66 20.94
N PHE A 16 -66.40 -10.15 19.82
CA PHE A 16 -66.65 -10.95 18.62
C PHE A 16 -65.34 -11.59 18.18
N ARG A 17 -65.23 -12.91 18.35
CA ARG A 17 -64.08 -13.75 17.96
C ARG A 17 -63.56 -13.45 16.54
N ARG A 18 -64.46 -13.01 15.65
CA ARG A 18 -64.17 -12.59 14.26
C ARG A 18 -63.42 -11.26 14.17
N ALA A 19 -63.67 -10.30 15.07
CA ALA A 19 -62.95 -9.02 15.12
C ALA A 19 -61.52 -9.21 15.65
N PHE A 20 -61.35 -10.09 16.64
CA PHE A 20 -60.03 -10.46 17.17
C PHE A 20 -59.16 -11.17 16.12
N LEU A 21 -59.74 -12.12 15.36
CA LEU A 21 -59.03 -12.79 14.26
C LEU A 21 -58.62 -11.84 13.13
N ARG A 22 -59.45 -10.83 12.81
CA ARG A 22 -59.11 -9.81 11.78
C ARG A 22 -57.98 -8.87 12.23
N LEU A 23 -57.96 -8.47 13.51
CA LEU A 23 -56.86 -7.67 14.07
C LEU A 23 -55.55 -8.46 14.12
N ALA A 24 -55.60 -9.75 14.48
CA ALA A 24 -54.41 -10.60 14.56
C ALA A 24 -53.76 -10.82 13.17
N VAL A 25 -54.56 -11.01 12.13
CA VAL A 25 -54.05 -11.12 10.74
C VAL A 25 -53.49 -9.77 10.24
N GLY A 26 -54.12 -8.65 10.59
CA GLY A 26 -53.61 -7.32 10.26
C GLY A 26 -52.26 -6.98 10.95
N ALA A 27 -52.10 -7.37 12.21
CA ALA A 27 -50.85 -7.20 12.95
C ALA A 27 -49.71 -8.11 12.41
N ALA A 28 -50.03 -9.34 12.01
CA ALA A 28 -49.07 -10.24 11.38
C ALA A 28 -48.62 -9.74 9.98
N ALA A 29 -49.52 -9.11 9.21
CA ALA A 29 -49.18 -8.52 7.92
C ALA A 29 -48.26 -7.30 8.04
N LEU A 30 -48.40 -6.47 9.08
CA LEU A 30 -47.53 -5.31 9.31
C LEU A 30 -46.09 -5.70 9.68
N ALA A 31 -45.91 -6.83 10.37
CA ALA A 31 -44.58 -7.38 10.70
C ALA A 31 -43.85 -7.98 9.47
N ALA A 32 -44.58 -8.38 8.43
CA ALA A 32 -43.98 -8.91 7.20
C ALA A 32 -43.42 -7.82 6.27
N VAL A 33 -43.95 -6.58 6.34
CA VAL A 33 -43.49 -5.46 5.48
C VAL A 33 -42.21 -4.80 6.03
N SER A 34 -41.89 -4.99 7.32
CA SER A 34 -40.72 -4.39 7.97
C SER A 34 -39.37 -5.06 7.60
N HIS A 35 -39.40 -6.18 6.87
CA HIS A 35 -38.19 -6.88 6.42
C HIS A 35 -37.74 -6.57 4.99
N MET A 36 -38.40 -5.64 4.28
CA MET A 36 -37.80 -5.00 3.10
C MET A 36 -36.80 -3.91 3.52
N ALA A 37 -35.77 -4.32 4.26
CA ALA A 37 -34.54 -3.53 4.30
C ALA A 37 -33.96 -3.57 2.89
N ARG A 38 -34.19 -2.51 2.09
CA ARG A 38 -33.41 -2.28 0.88
C ARG A 38 -31.97 -2.21 1.35
N ALA A 39 -31.17 -3.24 1.09
CA ALA A 39 -29.74 -3.18 1.28
C ALA A 39 -29.27 -1.88 0.63
N GLN A 40 -28.79 -0.93 1.45
CA GLN A 40 -28.24 0.29 0.90
C GLN A 40 -27.08 -0.15 -0.01
N SER A 41 -27.16 0.23 -1.28
CA SER A 41 -26.12 -0.11 -2.24
C SER A 41 -24.81 0.50 -1.74
N TYR A 42 -23.84 -0.34 -1.36
CA TYR A 42 -22.50 0.12 -1.03
C TYR A 42 -21.87 0.75 -2.28
N PRO A 43 -21.21 1.92 -2.16
CA PRO A 43 -21.13 2.79 -0.97
C PRO A 43 -22.28 3.81 -0.91
N ALA A 44 -22.78 4.09 0.30
CA ALA A 44 -23.84 5.08 0.58
C ALA A 44 -23.33 6.38 1.24
N ARG A 45 -22.03 6.44 1.54
CA ARG A 45 -21.33 7.57 2.16
C ARG A 45 -19.87 7.62 1.67
N PRO A 46 -19.14 8.72 1.87
CA PRO A 46 -17.75 8.81 1.44
C PRO A 46 -16.85 7.71 2.03
N ILE A 47 -15.92 7.20 1.23
CA ILE A 47 -14.87 6.26 1.67
C ILE A 47 -13.67 7.08 2.16
N ARG A 48 -13.12 6.75 3.32
CA ARG A 48 -11.85 7.29 3.82
C ARG A 48 -10.70 6.44 3.29
N LEU A 49 -9.81 7.07 2.53
CA LEU A 49 -8.55 6.50 2.07
C LEU A 49 -7.42 7.01 2.96
N VAL A 50 -6.96 6.17 3.88
CA VAL A 50 -5.82 6.49 4.75
C VAL A 50 -4.53 6.29 3.98
N VAL A 51 -3.75 7.35 3.85
CA VAL A 51 -2.38 7.32 3.31
C VAL A 51 -1.42 7.38 4.50
N PRO A 52 -0.63 6.33 4.78
CA PRO A 52 0.11 6.24 6.04
C PRO A 52 1.46 7.01 6.00
N PHE A 53 1.53 8.05 5.18
CA PHE A 53 2.71 8.88 4.96
C PHE A 53 2.32 10.36 4.85
N PRO A 54 3.26 11.28 5.09
CA PRO A 54 3.03 12.71 4.87
C PRO A 54 2.60 13.04 3.43
N PRO A 55 1.84 14.12 3.22
CA PRO A 55 1.49 14.59 1.88
C PRO A 55 2.72 14.85 0.99
N GLY A 56 2.57 14.72 -0.32
CA GLY A 56 3.62 14.96 -1.32
C GLY A 56 4.62 13.82 -1.54
N GLY A 57 4.50 12.70 -0.81
CA GLY A 57 5.30 11.49 -1.05
C GLY A 57 4.73 10.58 -2.14
N ALA A 58 5.44 9.49 -2.46
CA ALA A 58 5.03 8.53 -3.52
C ALA A 58 3.61 7.97 -3.32
N TYR A 59 3.23 7.63 -2.08
CA TYR A 59 1.88 7.16 -1.77
C TYR A 59 0.81 8.24 -2.00
N ASP A 60 1.13 9.51 -1.75
CA ASP A 60 0.20 10.61 -1.98
C ASP A 60 0.03 10.91 -3.48
N LEU A 61 1.13 10.79 -4.24
CA LEU A 61 1.15 10.89 -5.70
C LEU A 61 0.34 9.78 -6.38
N VAL A 62 0.29 8.59 -5.79
CA VAL A 62 -0.60 7.49 -6.23
C VAL A 62 -2.04 7.71 -5.74
N GLY A 63 -2.21 8.06 -4.47
CA GLY A 63 -3.50 8.08 -3.79
C GLY A 63 -4.45 9.19 -4.26
N ARG A 64 -3.95 10.42 -4.43
CA ARG A 64 -4.79 11.58 -4.82
C ARG A 64 -5.41 11.40 -6.20
N PRO A 65 -4.65 11.11 -7.27
CA PRO A 65 -5.25 10.91 -8.58
C PRO A 65 -6.13 9.65 -8.62
N LEU A 66 -5.81 8.61 -7.84
CA LEU A 66 -6.66 7.43 -7.72
C LEU A 66 -8.03 7.79 -7.12
N ALA A 67 -8.07 8.57 -6.04
CA ALA A 67 -9.31 9.00 -5.41
C ALA A 67 -10.22 9.77 -6.39
N ASP A 68 -9.63 10.65 -7.22
CA ASP A 68 -10.35 11.36 -8.27
C ASP A 68 -10.93 10.41 -9.33
N LYS A 69 -10.15 9.39 -9.75
CA LYS A 69 -10.60 8.36 -10.69
C LYS A 69 -11.64 7.40 -10.10
N LEU A 70 -11.65 7.19 -8.79
CA LEU A 70 -12.65 6.38 -8.11
C LEU A 70 -13.97 7.13 -7.90
N LYS A 71 -13.97 8.47 -7.90
CA LYS A 71 -15.16 9.30 -7.68
C LYS A 71 -16.38 8.91 -8.54
N PRO A 72 -16.28 8.74 -9.87
CA PRO A 72 -17.42 8.30 -10.69
C PRO A 72 -17.83 6.83 -10.46
N LEU A 73 -16.99 6.01 -9.83
CA LEU A 73 -17.18 4.56 -9.68
C LEU A 73 -17.73 4.17 -8.29
N LEU A 74 -17.26 4.86 -7.25
CA LEU A 74 -17.55 4.61 -5.83
C LEU A 74 -18.07 5.86 -5.10
N GLY A 75 -18.28 6.98 -5.78
CA GLY A 75 -18.59 8.24 -5.09
C GLY A 75 -17.36 8.82 -4.37
N THR A 76 -17.59 9.77 -3.47
CA THR A 76 -16.50 10.54 -2.82
C THR A 76 -15.52 9.64 -2.08
N VAL A 77 -14.23 9.77 -2.40
CA VAL A 77 -13.11 9.20 -1.64
C VAL A 77 -12.34 10.36 -1.01
N VAL A 78 -12.25 10.37 0.33
CA VAL A 78 -11.56 11.40 1.10
C VAL A 78 -10.21 10.86 1.55
N ILE A 79 -9.15 11.59 1.23
CA ILE A 79 -7.79 11.21 1.63
C ILE A 79 -7.46 11.77 3.00
N GLU A 80 -6.89 10.92 3.84
CA GLU A 80 -6.40 11.27 5.16
C GLU A 80 -4.96 10.80 5.32
N ASN A 81 -4.02 11.74 5.43
CA ASN A 81 -2.61 11.42 5.62
C ASN A 81 -2.33 11.22 7.11
N ILE A 82 -2.03 9.98 7.52
CA ILE A 82 -1.69 9.62 8.91
C ILE A 82 -0.27 9.05 8.93
N GLY A 83 0.73 9.93 8.99
CA GLY A 83 2.14 9.54 9.04
C GLY A 83 2.61 9.09 10.43
N GLY A 84 3.77 8.43 10.46
CA GLY A 84 4.49 8.09 11.69
C GLY A 84 4.79 6.59 11.85
N GLY A 85 5.87 6.28 12.57
CA GLY A 85 6.31 4.91 12.85
C GLY A 85 6.67 4.07 11.62
N GLY A 86 7.03 4.69 10.49
CA GLY A 86 7.30 3.99 9.23
C GLY A 86 6.04 3.47 8.52
N ALA A 87 4.94 4.22 8.61
CA ALA A 87 3.59 3.91 8.11
C ALA A 87 2.67 3.15 9.09
N SER A 88 3.19 2.79 10.25
CA SER A 88 2.46 1.97 11.21
C SER A 88 1.29 2.66 11.87
N LEU A 89 1.38 3.96 12.16
CA LEU A 89 0.29 4.67 12.84
C LEU A 89 -0.96 4.73 11.96
N GLY A 90 -0.79 5.09 10.69
CA GLY A 90 -1.90 5.11 9.73
C GLY A 90 -2.45 3.73 9.44
N ALA A 91 -1.59 2.72 9.24
CA ALA A 91 -2.05 1.36 8.99
C ALA A 91 -2.78 0.75 10.21
N ALA A 92 -2.27 0.96 11.43
CA ALA A 92 -2.94 0.53 12.66
C ALA A 92 -4.30 1.22 12.87
N ALA A 93 -4.43 2.49 12.44
CA ALA A 93 -5.71 3.19 12.48
C ALA A 93 -6.75 2.54 11.54
N VAL A 94 -6.33 2.04 10.37
CA VAL A 94 -7.21 1.28 9.48
C VAL A 94 -7.53 -0.08 10.07
N VAL A 95 -6.53 -0.83 10.57
CA VAL A 95 -6.76 -2.15 11.21
C VAL A 95 -7.84 -2.08 12.30
N ARG A 96 -7.89 -0.98 13.07
CA ARG A 96 -8.88 -0.78 14.15
C ARG A 96 -10.23 -0.23 13.68
N ALA A 97 -10.38 0.09 12.40
CA ALA A 97 -11.63 0.60 11.85
C ALA A 97 -12.67 -0.52 11.69
N ALA A 98 -13.94 -0.14 11.50
CA ALA A 98 -14.97 -1.10 11.16
C ALA A 98 -14.67 -1.76 9.82
N ALA A 99 -14.82 -3.08 9.74
CA ALA A 99 -14.64 -3.88 8.53
C ALA A 99 -15.84 -3.73 7.56
N ASP A 100 -16.22 -2.49 7.24
CA ASP A 100 -17.42 -2.13 6.46
C ASP A 100 -17.08 -1.51 5.10
N GLY A 101 -15.79 -1.45 4.75
CA GLY A 101 -15.28 -0.90 3.48
C GLY A 101 -15.13 0.62 3.43
N TYR A 102 -15.60 1.37 4.44
CA TYR A 102 -15.55 2.84 4.40
C TYR A 102 -14.25 3.43 4.93
N THR A 103 -13.35 2.61 5.47
CA THR A 103 -11.99 3.01 5.81
C THR A 103 -11.03 2.01 5.19
N VAL A 104 -10.22 2.46 4.24
CA VAL A 104 -9.24 1.63 3.53
C VAL A 104 -7.86 2.26 3.59
N LEU A 105 -6.83 1.43 3.55
CA LEU A 105 -5.43 1.84 3.59
C LEU A 105 -4.85 1.85 2.18
N LEU A 106 -4.15 2.91 1.79
CA LEU A 106 -3.19 2.87 0.70
C LEU A 106 -1.85 2.37 1.24
N GLY A 107 -1.67 1.06 1.26
CA GLY A 107 -0.52 0.38 1.84
C GLY A 107 0.22 -0.45 0.80
N GLY A 108 0.98 -1.44 1.27
CA GLY A 108 1.65 -2.39 0.38
C GLY A 108 2.90 -2.99 1.02
N THR A 109 3.96 -3.14 0.23
CA THR A 109 5.23 -3.76 0.67
C THR A 109 5.78 -3.09 1.92
N GLN A 110 5.95 -1.75 1.92
CA GLN A 110 6.57 -1.05 3.06
C GLN A 110 5.77 -1.19 4.36
N THR A 111 4.43 -1.05 4.31
CA THR A 111 3.58 -1.21 5.50
C THR A 111 3.59 -2.65 6.03
N HIS A 112 3.72 -3.64 5.14
CA HIS A 112 3.80 -5.05 5.52
C HIS A 112 5.15 -5.40 6.15
N LEU A 113 6.26 -5.07 5.48
CA LEU A 113 7.59 -5.43 5.96
C LEU A 113 7.92 -4.77 7.29
N ASN A 114 7.48 -3.52 7.48
CA ASN A 114 7.74 -2.80 8.71
C ASN A 114 7.21 -3.54 9.94
N GLU A 115 5.94 -3.92 9.93
CA GLU A 115 5.33 -4.63 11.05
C GLU A 115 5.73 -6.12 11.11
N ALA A 116 5.82 -6.79 9.96
CA ALA A 116 6.15 -8.22 9.93
C ALA A 116 7.59 -8.50 10.37
N LEU A 117 8.54 -7.65 10.02
CA LEU A 117 9.97 -7.97 10.10
C LEU A 117 10.77 -6.96 10.92
N LEU A 118 10.49 -5.66 10.76
CA LEU A 118 11.38 -4.61 11.25
C LEU A 118 11.08 -4.14 12.67
N LYS A 119 9.94 -4.50 13.25
CA LYS A 119 9.61 -4.14 14.63
C LYS A 119 9.81 -5.29 15.61
N SER A 120 10.19 -4.94 16.84
CA SER A 120 10.16 -5.85 17.99
C SER A 120 8.75 -6.00 18.56
N ARG A 121 7.97 -4.92 18.51
CA ARG A 121 6.60 -4.82 19.01
C ARG A 121 5.69 -4.26 17.92
N PRO A 122 5.20 -5.12 17.03
CA PRO A 122 4.28 -4.67 15.99
C PRO A 122 2.95 -4.18 16.58
N LEU A 123 2.33 -3.20 15.94
CA LEU A 123 1.03 -2.64 16.29
C LEU A 123 -0.13 -3.46 15.74
N TYR A 124 0.12 -4.28 14.72
CA TYR A 124 -0.83 -5.20 14.07
C TYR A 124 -0.07 -6.30 13.34
N ASP A 125 -0.74 -7.41 13.03
CA ASP A 125 -0.23 -8.44 12.12
C ASP A 125 -0.63 -8.06 10.68
N PRO A 126 0.31 -7.64 9.81
CA PRO A 126 -0.03 -7.16 8.48
C PRO A 126 -0.64 -8.25 7.57
N VAL A 127 -0.40 -9.53 7.88
CA VAL A 127 -0.92 -10.66 7.09
C VAL A 127 -2.33 -11.04 7.54
N LYS A 128 -2.62 -10.94 8.84
CA LYS A 128 -3.92 -11.34 9.41
C LYS A 128 -4.94 -10.20 9.51
N ASP A 129 -4.47 -8.99 9.78
CA ASP A 129 -5.34 -7.88 10.17
C ASP A 129 -5.73 -6.96 9.00
N LEU A 130 -5.19 -7.22 7.80
CA LEU A 130 -5.48 -6.47 6.58
C LEU A 130 -5.85 -7.39 5.42
N ASP A 131 -7.00 -7.13 4.80
CA ASP A 131 -7.48 -7.81 3.61
C ASP A 131 -7.06 -7.07 2.33
N PRO A 132 -6.26 -7.68 1.43
CA PRO A 132 -5.87 -7.07 0.16
C PRO A 132 -7.09 -6.85 -0.76
N ILE A 133 -7.23 -5.63 -1.30
CA ILE A 133 -8.27 -5.29 -2.29
C ILE A 133 -7.68 -5.35 -3.69
N ALA A 134 -6.68 -4.51 -3.98
CA ALA A 134 -6.00 -4.48 -5.27
C ALA A 134 -4.68 -3.70 -5.15
N SER A 135 -3.64 -4.23 -5.76
CA SER A 135 -2.48 -3.43 -6.17
C SER A 135 -2.92 -2.37 -7.18
N VAL A 136 -2.33 -1.19 -7.05
CA VAL A 136 -2.55 -0.01 -7.91
C VAL A 136 -1.29 0.27 -8.72
N ALA A 137 -0.13 0.11 -8.11
CA ALA A 137 1.15 0.48 -8.70
C ALA A 137 2.32 -0.28 -8.05
N ALA A 138 3.48 -0.25 -8.70
CA ALA A 138 4.74 -0.75 -8.18
C ALA A 138 5.83 0.32 -8.31
N ASN A 139 6.52 0.55 -7.19
CA ASN A 139 7.71 1.39 -7.15
C ASN A 139 8.92 0.57 -7.60
N CYS A 140 9.65 1.13 -8.54
CA CYS A 140 10.93 0.60 -8.98
C CYS A 140 12.07 1.29 -8.24
N LEU A 141 13.15 0.57 -7.97
CA LEU A 141 14.39 1.13 -7.43
C LEU A 141 15.48 1.09 -8.49
N VAL A 142 16.51 1.90 -8.30
CA VAL A 142 17.69 1.92 -9.17
C VAL A 142 18.97 1.82 -8.36
N ILE A 143 20.00 1.28 -9.01
CA ILE A 143 21.39 1.47 -8.62
C ILE A 143 21.94 2.59 -9.48
N ALA A 144 22.20 3.74 -8.88
CA ALA A 144 22.74 4.90 -9.56
C ALA A 144 24.07 5.34 -8.95
N VAL A 145 24.92 5.97 -9.76
CA VAL A 145 26.21 6.52 -9.34
C VAL A 145 26.36 7.96 -9.80
N HIS A 146 27.18 8.72 -9.08
CA HIS A 146 27.62 10.03 -9.55
C HIS A 146 28.58 9.85 -10.75
N PRO A 147 28.57 10.73 -11.78
CA PRO A 147 29.38 10.58 -12.99
C PRO A 147 30.90 10.59 -12.76
N SER A 148 31.38 11.10 -11.62
CA SER A 148 32.80 11.07 -11.24
C SER A 148 33.30 9.65 -10.90
N MET A 149 32.40 8.70 -10.69
CA MET A 149 32.78 7.31 -10.47
C MET A 149 33.29 6.68 -11.78
N PRO A 150 34.42 5.95 -11.75
CA PRO A 150 35.02 5.33 -12.92
C PRO A 150 34.30 4.02 -13.33
N VAL A 151 32.96 4.01 -13.30
CA VAL A 151 32.12 2.85 -13.60
C VAL A 151 30.93 3.25 -14.48
N GLY A 152 30.74 2.53 -15.57
CA GLY A 152 29.65 2.70 -16.54
C GLY A 152 28.57 1.62 -16.47
N THR A 153 28.85 0.49 -15.81
CA THR A 153 27.94 -0.67 -15.73
C THR A 153 27.80 -1.20 -14.30
N LEU A 154 26.74 -1.96 -14.02
CA LEU A 154 26.58 -2.63 -12.72
C LEU A 154 27.75 -3.58 -12.42
N LYS A 155 28.25 -4.29 -13.44
CA LYS A 155 29.40 -5.20 -13.32
C LYS A 155 30.67 -4.45 -12.91
N GLU A 156 30.93 -3.29 -13.52
CA GLU A 156 32.07 -2.44 -13.15
C GLU A 156 31.93 -1.87 -11.74
N LEU A 157 30.71 -1.50 -11.31
CA LEU A 157 30.47 -1.08 -9.93
C LEU A 157 30.78 -2.21 -8.93
N ILE A 158 30.34 -3.44 -9.20
CA ILE A 158 30.64 -4.60 -8.36
C ILE A 158 32.16 -4.82 -8.28
N ALA A 159 32.85 -4.83 -9.42
CA ALA A 159 34.31 -4.98 -9.46
C ALA A 159 35.03 -3.85 -8.72
N TYR A 160 34.58 -2.61 -8.88
CA TYR A 160 35.13 -1.46 -8.17
C TYR A 160 34.97 -1.60 -6.66
N ALA A 161 33.79 -1.98 -6.18
CA ALA A 161 33.51 -2.16 -4.76
C ALA A 161 34.34 -3.29 -4.13
N GLN A 162 34.51 -4.41 -4.84
CA GLN A 162 35.37 -5.52 -4.40
C GLN A 162 36.85 -5.13 -4.33
N ALA A 163 37.33 -4.34 -5.30
CA ALA A 163 38.71 -3.85 -5.32
C ALA A 163 38.98 -2.72 -4.31
N ASN A 164 37.94 -2.08 -3.77
CA ASN A 164 38.04 -0.91 -2.91
C ASN A 164 37.15 -1.04 -1.65
N PRO A 165 37.39 -2.04 -0.79
CA PRO A 165 36.59 -2.24 0.42
C PRO A 165 36.63 -1.00 1.31
N GLY A 166 35.46 -0.61 1.84
CA GLY A 166 35.30 0.55 2.74
C GLY A 166 35.35 1.93 2.06
N LYS A 167 35.61 2.02 0.75
CA LYS A 167 35.69 3.31 0.04
C LYS A 167 34.41 3.75 -0.65
N LEU A 168 33.43 2.87 -0.76
CA LEU A 168 32.15 3.15 -1.40
C LEU A 168 31.07 3.33 -0.33
N SER A 169 30.24 4.35 -0.50
CA SER A 169 29.03 4.56 0.29
C SER A 169 27.80 4.71 -0.60
N TYR A 170 26.62 4.37 -0.10
CA TYR A 170 25.37 4.53 -0.85
C TYR A 170 24.30 5.28 -0.07
N ALA A 171 23.62 6.21 -0.74
CA ALA A 171 22.46 6.89 -0.20
C ALA A 171 21.18 6.04 -0.31
N HIS A 172 20.33 6.09 0.71
CA HIS A 172 19.00 5.49 0.69
C HIS A 172 17.98 6.30 1.52
N ALA A 173 16.70 5.99 1.38
CA ALA A 173 15.58 6.74 1.95
C ALA A 173 15.38 6.58 3.48
N GLY A 174 16.37 6.05 4.21
CA GLY A 174 16.33 5.85 5.66
C GLY A 174 16.38 4.39 6.08
N VAL A 175 16.77 4.14 7.33
CA VAL A 175 16.91 2.78 7.88
C VAL A 175 15.53 2.09 7.91
N GLY A 176 15.49 0.85 7.43
CA GLY A 176 14.27 0.05 7.33
C GLY A 176 13.38 0.37 6.12
N SER A 177 13.76 1.32 5.27
CA SER A 177 13.10 1.51 3.98
C SER A 177 13.42 0.35 3.02
N ILE A 178 12.58 0.11 2.02
CA ILE A 178 12.88 -0.88 0.98
C ILE A 178 14.22 -0.60 0.29
N GLN A 179 14.62 0.67 0.13
CA GLN A 179 15.92 1.07 -0.42
C GLN A 179 17.10 0.63 0.46
N HIS A 180 16.97 0.76 1.79
CA HIS A 180 17.97 0.25 2.73
C HIS A 180 18.15 -1.25 2.55
N LEU A 181 17.03 -1.99 2.59
CA LEU A 181 17.05 -3.45 2.46
C LEU A 181 17.60 -3.89 1.10
N THR A 182 17.26 -3.20 0.02
CA THR A 182 17.83 -3.43 -1.33
C THR A 182 19.32 -3.18 -1.37
N GLY A 183 19.84 -2.19 -0.64
CA GLY A 183 21.28 -1.99 -0.52
C GLY A 183 21.99 -3.11 0.20
N GLU A 184 21.40 -3.62 1.28
CA GLU A 184 21.96 -4.77 1.98
C GLU A 184 21.84 -6.07 1.14
N LEU A 185 20.76 -6.23 0.37
CA LEU A 185 20.65 -7.32 -0.61
C LEU A 185 21.72 -7.20 -1.71
N PHE A 186 21.94 -5.99 -2.25
CA PHE A 186 22.99 -5.74 -3.22
C PHE A 186 24.36 -6.10 -2.65
N LYS A 187 24.71 -5.64 -1.45
CA LYS A 187 25.97 -5.97 -0.75
C LYS A 187 26.15 -7.48 -0.59
N SER A 188 25.09 -8.19 -0.19
CA SER A 188 25.11 -9.64 -0.04
C SER A 188 25.34 -10.36 -1.38
N LEU A 189 24.63 -9.97 -2.44
CA LEU A 189 24.74 -10.60 -3.76
C LEU A 189 26.06 -10.27 -4.47
N ALA A 190 26.54 -9.04 -4.31
CA ALA A 190 27.80 -8.55 -4.87
C ALA A 190 29.03 -8.95 -4.05
N GLN A 191 28.83 -9.54 -2.86
CA GLN A 191 29.89 -9.90 -1.91
C GLN A 191 30.75 -8.69 -1.51
N THR A 192 30.08 -7.58 -1.19
CA THR A 192 30.70 -6.28 -0.87
C THR A 192 30.19 -5.74 0.47
N PRO A 193 30.46 -6.43 1.59
CA PRO A 193 29.90 -6.06 2.91
C PRO A 193 30.37 -4.68 3.40
N ASP A 194 31.52 -4.22 2.91
CA ASP A 194 32.15 -2.97 3.37
C ASP A 194 31.59 -1.70 2.71
N ILE A 195 30.56 -1.82 1.84
CA ILE A 195 29.87 -0.62 1.34
C ILE A 195 29.08 0.01 2.49
N VAL A 196 29.36 1.29 2.76
CA VAL A 196 28.77 2.04 3.86
C VAL A 196 27.40 2.60 3.47
N GLN A 197 26.36 2.32 4.24
CA GLN A 197 25.05 2.92 4.02
C GLN A 197 24.99 4.36 4.58
N VAL A 198 24.30 5.25 3.87
CA VAL A 198 24.07 6.65 4.28
C VAL A 198 22.57 6.91 4.28
N PRO A 199 21.92 7.00 5.47
CA PRO A 199 20.48 7.17 5.57
C PRO A 199 20.05 8.63 5.38
N TYR A 200 19.04 8.85 4.55
CA TYR A 200 18.37 10.14 4.36
C TYR A 200 16.92 10.09 4.81
N ARG A 201 16.30 11.26 5.00
CA ARG A 201 14.86 11.38 5.29
C ARG A 201 14.02 11.31 4.00
N GLY A 202 14.15 10.22 3.26
CA GLY A 202 13.44 9.98 1.99
C GLY A 202 14.31 10.05 0.74
N THR A 203 13.72 9.70 -0.41
CA THR A 203 14.40 9.62 -1.72
C THR A 203 14.90 10.96 -2.24
N GLY A 204 14.17 12.07 -2.01
CA GLY A 204 14.54 13.39 -2.52
C GLY A 204 15.92 13.88 -2.05
N PRO A 205 16.16 13.97 -0.73
CA PRO A 205 17.48 14.34 -0.21
C PRO A 205 18.60 13.39 -0.63
N ALA A 206 18.34 12.08 -0.72
CA ALA A 206 19.31 11.10 -1.21
C ALA A 206 19.73 11.37 -2.67
N ILE A 207 18.77 11.72 -3.54
CA ILE A 207 19.05 12.10 -4.93
C ILE A 207 19.83 13.41 -4.99
N ALA A 208 19.52 14.40 -4.16
CA ALA A 208 20.21 15.68 -4.16
C ALA A 208 21.72 15.53 -3.84
N ASP A 209 22.05 14.70 -2.84
CA ASP A 209 23.43 14.42 -2.48
C ASP A 209 24.15 13.56 -3.53
N LEU A 210 23.43 12.63 -4.17
CA LEU A 210 23.98 11.86 -5.29
C LEU A 210 24.33 12.77 -6.48
N VAL A 211 23.42 13.69 -6.84
CA VAL A 211 23.59 14.64 -7.95
C VAL A 211 24.72 15.63 -7.67
N SER A 212 24.91 16.03 -6.41
CA SER A 212 25.99 16.96 -6.02
C SER A 212 27.33 16.27 -5.76
N GLY A 213 27.38 14.93 -5.81
CA GLY A 213 28.59 14.14 -5.61
C GLY A 213 29.02 13.99 -4.15
N GLN A 214 28.17 14.36 -3.18
CA GLN A 214 28.45 14.14 -1.75
C GLN A 214 28.45 12.64 -1.41
N VAL A 215 27.66 11.85 -2.14
CA VAL A 215 27.63 10.39 -2.08
C VAL A 215 27.88 9.81 -3.47
N PRO A 216 28.75 8.80 -3.60
CA PRO A 216 29.16 8.27 -4.91
C PRO A 216 28.12 7.35 -5.55
N MET A 217 27.27 6.71 -4.73
CA MET A 217 26.25 5.76 -5.15
C MET A 217 24.92 6.05 -4.43
N GLY A 218 23.82 5.69 -5.07
CA GLY A 218 22.49 5.74 -4.47
C GLY A 218 21.68 4.50 -4.83
N ILE A 219 20.94 3.99 -3.86
CA ILE A 219 19.85 3.05 -4.07
C ILE A 219 18.58 3.80 -3.72
N VAL A 220 17.90 4.24 -4.77
CA VAL A 220 16.80 5.22 -4.67
C VAL A 220 15.63 4.77 -5.51
N GLY A 221 14.43 5.26 -5.17
CA GLY A 221 13.26 5.05 -6.02
C GLY A 221 13.41 5.78 -7.36
N VAL A 222 12.90 5.19 -8.44
CA VAL A 222 12.77 5.88 -9.72
C VAL A 222 11.83 7.08 -9.52
N THR A 223 12.23 8.23 -10.06
CA THR A 223 11.40 9.44 -10.11
C THR A 223 11.64 10.13 -11.45
N GLY A 224 10.66 10.90 -11.95
CA GLY A 224 10.85 11.74 -13.13
C GLY A 224 12.14 12.59 -13.08
N PRO A 225 12.40 13.35 -11.99
CA PRO A 225 13.65 14.10 -11.82
C PRO A 225 14.92 13.25 -11.89
N LEU A 226 14.92 12.04 -11.33
CA LEU A 226 16.08 11.14 -11.40
C LEU A 226 16.37 10.68 -12.83
N LEU A 227 15.31 10.36 -13.60
CA LEU A 227 15.44 10.00 -15.01
C LEU A 227 16.00 11.18 -15.83
N GLU A 228 15.56 12.41 -15.55
CA GLU A 228 16.10 13.61 -16.18
C GLU A 228 17.56 13.88 -15.79
N PHE A 229 17.94 13.64 -14.52
CA PHE A 229 19.34 13.72 -14.10
C PHE A 229 20.20 12.65 -14.75
N HIS A 230 19.65 11.48 -15.03
CA HIS A 230 20.34 10.46 -15.81
C HIS A 230 20.56 10.91 -17.26
N ARG A 231 19.50 11.37 -17.93
CA ARG A 231 19.53 11.83 -19.33
C ARG A 231 20.46 13.03 -19.55
N SER A 232 20.48 13.96 -18.59
CA SER A 232 21.38 15.13 -18.61
C SER A 232 22.81 14.83 -18.13
N GLY A 233 23.11 13.59 -17.76
CA GLY A 233 24.45 13.17 -17.34
C GLY A 233 24.86 13.67 -15.96
N LYS A 234 23.93 14.16 -15.12
CA LYS A 234 24.18 14.55 -13.72
C LYS A 234 24.24 13.35 -12.78
N THR A 235 23.64 12.23 -13.18
CA THR A 235 23.78 10.92 -12.53
C THR A 235 23.87 9.84 -13.59
N ARG A 236 24.31 8.63 -13.23
CA ARG A 236 24.30 7.46 -14.10
C ARG A 236 23.53 6.33 -13.43
N ILE A 237 22.38 5.97 -13.98
CA ILE A 237 21.66 4.77 -13.55
C ILE A 237 22.34 3.57 -14.22
N LEU A 238 22.81 2.62 -13.41
CA LEU A 238 23.51 1.42 -13.86
C LEU A 238 22.57 0.24 -14.08
N ALA A 239 21.53 0.16 -13.26
CA ALA A 239 20.48 -0.85 -13.38
C ALA A 239 19.21 -0.43 -12.62
N ILE A 240 18.07 -0.94 -13.05
CA ILE A 240 16.81 -0.92 -12.31
C ILE A 240 16.56 -2.27 -11.64
N THR A 241 15.81 -2.29 -10.55
CA THR A 241 15.49 -3.54 -9.82
C THR A 241 14.21 -4.22 -10.31
N ASN A 242 13.48 -3.61 -11.24
CA ASN A 242 12.24 -4.16 -11.79
C ASN A 242 12.52 -5.46 -12.58
N PRO A 243 11.60 -6.45 -12.63
CA PRO A 243 11.78 -7.67 -13.42
C PRO A 243 11.90 -7.41 -14.93
N THR A 244 11.31 -6.32 -15.42
CA THR A 244 11.36 -5.90 -16.83
C THR A 244 11.77 -4.44 -16.93
N ARG A 245 12.24 -4.02 -18.10
CA ARG A 245 12.54 -2.61 -18.36
C ARG A 245 11.30 -1.73 -18.16
N LEU A 246 11.52 -0.48 -17.77
CA LEU A 246 10.45 0.51 -17.60
C LEU A 246 9.97 0.99 -18.96
N GLY A 247 8.67 1.22 -19.11
CA GLY A 247 8.12 1.76 -20.35
C GLY A 247 8.67 3.17 -20.68
N VAL A 248 8.88 3.98 -19.64
CA VAL A 248 9.39 5.37 -19.76
C VAL A 248 10.92 5.49 -19.83
N ALA A 249 11.64 4.40 -19.59
CA ALA A 249 13.10 4.36 -19.65
C ALA A 249 13.58 2.99 -20.18
N PRO A 250 13.23 2.63 -21.43
CA PRO A 250 13.55 1.33 -22.02
C PRO A 250 15.05 1.12 -22.26
N GLU A 251 15.85 2.19 -22.24
CA GLU A 251 17.30 2.15 -22.30
C GLU A 251 17.93 1.54 -21.04
N LEU A 252 17.26 1.61 -19.90
CA LEU A 252 17.78 1.12 -18.63
C LEU A 252 17.64 -0.39 -18.52
N ALA A 253 18.76 -1.08 -18.38
CA ALA A 253 18.78 -2.51 -18.13
C ALA A 253 18.32 -2.82 -16.70
N THR A 254 17.64 -3.96 -16.55
CA THR A 254 17.36 -4.55 -15.24
C THR A 254 18.65 -5.06 -14.59
N ALA A 255 18.63 -5.22 -13.27
CA ALA A 255 19.72 -5.85 -12.53
C ALA A 255 19.96 -7.29 -13.01
N ALA A 256 18.90 -8.00 -13.40
CA ALA A 256 18.97 -9.33 -13.98
C ALA A 256 19.72 -9.35 -15.32
N GLU A 257 19.35 -8.49 -16.27
CA GLU A 257 20.07 -8.32 -17.54
C GLU A 257 21.53 -7.88 -17.32
N SER A 258 21.80 -7.18 -16.22
CA SER A 258 23.12 -6.67 -15.85
C SER A 258 23.98 -7.67 -15.05
N GLY A 259 23.53 -8.92 -14.94
CA GLY A 259 24.29 -10.02 -14.31
C GLY A 259 24.03 -10.22 -12.81
N LEU A 260 22.98 -9.60 -12.24
CA LEU A 260 22.60 -9.72 -10.84
C LEU A 260 21.10 -10.06 -10.67
N PRO A 261 20.63 -11.23 -11.16
CA PRO A 261 19.20 -11.60 -11.15
C PRO A 261 18.58 -11.74 -9.76
N GLY A 262 19.38 -11.92 -8.70
CA GLY A 262 18.89 -11.91 -7.33
C GLY A 262 18.43 -10.54 -6.83
N LEU A 263 18.74 -9.45 -7.54
CA LEU A 263 18.36 -8.08 -7.18
C LEU A 263 17.09 -7.61 -7.92
N THR A 264 16.14 -8.52 -8.14
CA THR A 264 14.81 -8.19 -8.63
C THR A 264 13.91 -7.81 -7.45
N VAL A 265 13.66 -6.51 -7.30
CA VAL A 265 12.90 -5.93 -6.19
C VAL A 265 11.94 -4.89 -6.73
N THR A 266 10.68 -4.98 -6.32
CA THR A 266 9.68 -3.93 -6.51
C THR A 266 8.97 -3.65 -5.18
N GLY A 267 8.44 -2.43 -5.02
CA GLY A 267 7.60 -2.08 -3.88
C GLY A 267 6.16 -1.91 -4.33
N THR A 268 5.28 -2.87 -4.05
CA THR A 268 3.86 -2.77 -4.39
C THR A 268 3.15 -1.73 -3.53
N ILE A 269 2.27 -0.94 -4.16
CA ILE A 269 1.32 -0.03 -3.52
C ILE A 269 -0.08 -0.45 -3.93
N GLY A 270 -0.99 -0.56 -2.97
CA GLY A 270 -2.36 -0.96 -3.21
C GLY A 270 -3.31 -0.65 -2.07
N LEU A 271 -4.58 -0.96 -2.30
CA LEU A 271 -5.65 -0.80 -1.32
C LEU A 271 -5.77 -2.05 -0.44
N LEU A 272 -5.86 -1.83 0.87
CA LEU A 272 -6.10 -2.84 1.89
C LEU A 272 -7.30 -2.41 2.76
N ALA A 273 -8.13 -3.36 3.17
CA ALA A 273 -9.22 -3.14 4.10
C ALA A 273 -8.88 -3.76 5.47
N PRO A 274 -9.59 -3.39 6.55
CA PRO A 274 -9.54 -4.14 7.80
C PRO A 274 -9.96 -5.59 7.57
N ALA A 275 -9.34 -6.53 8.27
CA ALA A 275 -9.69 -7.94 8.20
C ALA A 275 -11.18 -8.19 8.51
N GLY A 276 -11.79 -9.09 7.74
CA GLY A 276 -13.21 -9.44 7.89
C GLY A 276 -14.14 -8.53 7.10
N THR A 277 -13.61 -7.64 6.25
CA THR A 277 -14.44 -6.83 5.35
C THR A 277 -15.17 -7.76 4.37
N PRO A 278 -16.50 -7.64 4.19
CA PRO A 278 -17.27 -8.55 3.34
C PRO A 278 -16.68 -8.67 1.94
N SER A 279 -16.55 -9.91 1.44
CA SER A 279 -15.94 -10.20 0.14
C SER A 279 -16.59 -9.43 -1.02
N GLY A 280 -17.92 -9.25 -0.99
CA GLY A 280 -18.62 -8.45 -2.00
C GLY A 280 -18.23 -6.98 -2.01
N ILE A 281 -17.87 -6.41 -0.84
CA ILE A 281 -17.36 -5.03 -0.72
C ILE A 281 -15.92 -4.98 -1.24
N ILE A 282 -15.07 -5.93 -0.86
CA ILE A 282 -13.70 -6.04 -1.39
C ILE A 282 -13.71 -6.10 -2.92
N GLU A 283 -14.54 -6.97 -3.50
CA GLU A 283 -14.63 -7.10 -4.97
C GLU A 283 -15.18 -5.83 -5.63
N ARG A 284 -16.14 -5.14 -5.02
CA ARG A 284 -16.66 -3.87 -5.55
C ARG A 284 -15.57 -2.80 -5.60
N ILE A 285 -14.77 -2.65 -4.53
CA ILE A 285 -13.66 -1.69 -4.51
C ILE A 285 -12.55 -2.14 -5.47
N ALA A 286 -12.23 -3.44 -5.52
CA ALA A 286 -11.20 -3.99 -6.40
C ALA A 286 -11.54 -3.76 -7.88
N GLN A 287 -12.81 -3.96 -8.28
CA GLN A 287 -13.27 -3.70 -9.64
C GLN A 287 -13.16 -2.21 -10.00
N ALA A 288 -13.60 -1.31 -9.12
CA ALA A 288 -13.47 0.12 -9.35
C ALA A 288 -11.99 0.57 -9.41
N THR A 289 -11.14 -0.04 -8.58
CA THR A 289 -9.70 0.22 -8.57
C THR A 289 -9.04 -0.22 -9.87
N ARG A 290 -9.34 -1.43 -10.37
CA ARG A 290 -8.85 -1.87 -11.69
C ARG A 290 -9.29 -0.92 -12.80
N ALA A 291 -10.56 -0.51 -12.81
CA ALA A 291 -11.07 0.42 -13.83
C ALA A 291 -10.36 1.78 -13.77
N ALA A 292 -10.14 2.32 -12.56
CA ALA A 292 -9.38 3.55 -12.36
C ALA A 292 -7.91 3.42 -12.80
N VAL A 293 -7.26 2.28 -12.51
CA VAL A 293 -5.87 2.01 -12.91
C VAL A 293 -5.73 1.77 -14.42
N ALA A 294 -6.78 1.29 -15.08
CA ALA A 294 -6.81 1.07 -16.52
C ALA A 294 -6.95 2.38 -17.33
N GLU A 295 -7.29 3.50 -16.70
CA GLU A 295 -7.41 4.81 -17.35
C GLU A 295 -6.05 5.29 -17.88
N PRO A 296 -5.91 5.56 -19.20
CA PRO A 296 -4.62 5.95 -19.78
C PRO A 296 -4.01 7.21 -19.13
N SER A 297 -4.85 8.18 -18.78
CA SER A 297 -4.39 9.41 -18.11
C SER A 297 -3.83 9.16 -16.71
N TYR A 298 -4.35 8.16 -15.99
CA TYR A 298 -3.81 7.78 -14.68
C TYR A 298 -2.52 6.98 -14.84
N GLN A 299 -2.46 6.05 -15.79
CA GLN A 299 -1.23 5.32 -16.10
C GLN A 299 -0.10 6.26 -16.50
N GLN A 300 -0.37 7.22 -17.41
CA GLN A 300 0.62 8.19 -17.85
C GLN A 300 1.18 9.01 -16.68
N LEU A 301 0.31 9.47 -15.78
CA LEU A 301 0.73 10.23 -14.59
C LEU A 301 1.68 9.41 -13.72
N LEU A 302 1.38 8.12 -13.49
CA LEU A 302 2.25 7.24 -12.72
C LEU A 302 3.58 6.99 -13.45
N THR A 303 3.53 6.67 -14.74
CA THR A 303 4.73 6.35 -15.51
C THR A 303 5.66 7.57 -15.65
N ASP A 304 5.11 8.78 -15.84
CA ASP A 304 5.90 10.03 -15.86
C ASP A 304 6.59 10.29 -14.51
N ALA A 305 5.98 9.83 -13.42
CA ALA A 305 6.57 9.87 -12.09
C ALA A 305 7.56 8.73 -11.82
N GLY A 306 7.76 7.79 -12.75
CA GLY A 306 8.63 6.62 -12.58
C GLY A 306 8.00 5.46 -11.81
N ILE A 307 6.66 5.44 -11.71
CA ILE A 307 5.88 4.43 -11.00
C ILE A 307 5.15 3.56 -12.03
N GLU A 308 5.25 2.24 -11.90
CA GLU A 308 4.63 1.31 -12.85
C GLU A 308 3.19 0.99 -12.43
N PRO A 309 2.16 1.25 -13.26
CA PRO A 309 0.78 0.92 -12.94
C PRO A 309 0.55 -0.60 -12.96
N THR A 310 -0.37 -1.10 -12.13
CA THR A 310 -0.74 -2.54 -12.09
C THR A 310 -2.22 -2.77 -12.46
N PRO A 311 -2.61 -2.61 -13.74
CA PRO A 311 -4.02 -2.71 -14.16
C PRO A 311 -4.61 -4.12 -13.95
N GLU A 312 -3.77 -5.16 -14.06
CA GLU A 312 -4.16 -6.56 -14.00
C GLU A 312 -4.17 -7.16 -12.58
N SER A 313 -4.60 -6.37 -11.60
CA SER A 313 -4.58 -6.73 -10.17
C SER A 313 -5.87 -7.43 -9.70
N SER A 314 -5.74 -8.31 -8.71
CA SER A 314 -6.88 -8.88 -7.97
C SER A 314 -6.54 -8.96 -6.48
N PRO A 315 -7.54 -9.10 -5.58
CA PRO A 315 -7.29 -9.33 -4.16
C PRO A 315 -6.25 -10.43 -3.92
N GLU A 316 -6.42 -11.53 -4.64
CA GLU A 316 -5.58 -12.71 -4.51
C GLU A 316 -4.18 -12.54 -5.12
N LYS A 317 -4.05 -11.87 -6.28
CA LYS A 317 -2.72 -11.52 -6.82
C LYS A 317 -1.97 -10.60 -5.87
N PHE A 318 -2.66 -9.61 -5.29
CA PHE A 318 -2.04 -8.66 -4.37
C PHE A 318 -1.62 -9.35 -3.06
N ARG A 319 -2.47 -10.24 -2.51
CA ARG A 319 -2.13 -11.08 -1.35
C ARG A 319 -0.84 -11.88 -1.58
N ARG A 320 -0.74 -12.55 -2.73
CA ARG A 320 0.47 -13.31 -3.09
C ARG A 320 1.71 -12.43 -3.22
N SER A 321 1.58 -11.24 -3.80
CA SER A 321 2.69 -10.27 -3.90
C SER A 321 3.22 -9.90 -2.52
N LEU A 322 2.34 -9.56 -1.59
CA LEU A 322 2.72 -9.17 -0.22
C LEU A 322 3.36 -10.34 0.55
N ALA A 323 2.84 -11.56 0.38
CA ALA A 323 3.44 -12.75 0.95
C ALA A 323 4.84 -13.03 0.37
N ALA A 324 5.02 -12.86 -0.94
CA ALA A 324 6.29 -13.01 -1.62
C ALA A 324 7.31 -11.98 -1.13
N ASP A 325 6.90 -10.73 -0.92
CA ASP A 325 7.76 -9.69 -0.33
C ASP A 325 8.24 -10.08 1.07
N VAL A 326 7.33 -10.51 1.95
CA VAL A 326 7.70 -10.93 3.31
C VAL A 326 8.70 -12.10 3.26
N ALA A 327 8.47 -13.08 2.38
CA ALA A 327 9.36 -14.22 2.21
C ALA A 327 10.75 -13.80 1.71
N LEU A 328 10.81 -12.89 0.72
CA LEU A 328 12.06 -12.36 0.16
C LEU A 328 12.90 -11.64 1.23
N TRP A 329 12.26 -10.80 2.03
CA TRP A 329 12.97 -9.92 2.97
C TRP A 329 13.29 -10.56 4.32
N THR A 330 12.54 -11.59 4.74
CA THR A 330 12.76 -12.29 6.01
C THR A 330 14.22 -12.71 6.25
N PRO A 331 14.90 -13.43 5.34
CA PRO A 331 16.29 -13.85 5.57
C PRO A 331 17.26 -12.67 5.66
N ILE A 332 17.03 -11.61 4.87
CA ILE A 332 17.89 -10.42 4.84
C ILE A 332 17.78 -9.65 6.16
N VAL A 333 16.56 -9.38 6.61
CA VAL A 333 16.32 -8.69 7.89
C VAL A 333 16.89 -9.47 9.07
N LYS A 334 16.75 -10.81 9.06
CA LYS A 334 17.33 -11.68 10.09
C LYS A 334 18.86 -11.65 10.07
N ALA A 335 19.49 -11.74 8.90
CA ALA A 335 20.94 -11.70 8.78
C ALA A 335 21.54 -10.37 9.26
N LEU A 336 20.82 -9.26 9.03
CA LEU A 336 21.22 -7.93 9.49
C LEU A 336 20.99 -7.69 10.98
N GLY A 337 20.22 -8.55 11.67
CA GLY A 337 19.73 -8.27 13.02
C GLY A 337 18.92 -6.97 13.09
N LEU A 338 18.32 -6.54 11.97
CA LEU A 338 17.76 -5.21 11.83
C LEU A 338 16.42 -5.09 12.57
N LYS A 339 16.35 -4.11 13.46
CA LYS A 339 15.12 -3.64 14.10
C LYS A 339 15.08 -2.11 14.11
N ILE A 340 13.89 -1.53 13.99
CA ILE A 340 13.68 -0.07 13.85
C ILE A 340 12.77 0.53 14.93
N ASP A 341 12.56 -0.22 16.01
CA ASP A 341 11.81 0.19 17.20
C ASP A 341 12.48 1.29 18.02
#